data_AF-A0A9E4BVQ8-F1
#
_entry.id   AF-A0A9E4BVQ8-F1
#
_cell.length_a   1.000
_cell.length_b   1.000
_cell.length_c   1.000
_cell.angle_alpha   90.00
_cell.angle_beta   90.00
_cell.angle_gamma   90.00
#
_symmetry.space_group_name_H-M   'P 1'
#
loop_
_entity.id
_entity.type
_entity.pdbx_description
1 polymer ?
#
loop_
_entity_poly.entity_id
_entity_poly.type
_entity_poly.pdbx_seq_one_letter_code
_entity_poly.pdbx_strand_id
1 'polypeptide(L)'
;FEFDLVGTGGRIRIGYHVDELWTVEEGLYEGRALIGRKIPQNIEARSGVVKAIEELVTCIEEGKAPSCTGEDGRKALEIALAFHVSHREGGARVELPLEDTSLSVTNPKYHS
;
A
#
# COMPACT_ATOMS: atom_id res chain seq x y z
N PHE A 1 -4.32 2.72 11.34
CA PHE A 1 -3.41 3.13 10.28
C PHE A 1 -3.85 4.47 9.73
N GLU A 2 -2.93 5.20 9.11
CA GLU A 2 -3.17 6.47 8.45
C GLU A 2 -2.23 6.53 7.24
N PHE A 3 -2.73 7.04 6.12
CA PHE A 3 -1.96 7.32 4.92
C PHE A 3 -2.16 8.77 4.50
N ASP A 4 -1.08 9.39 4.07
CA ASP A 4 -1.05 10.76 3.57
C ASP A 4 -0.39 10.78 2.19
N LEU A 5 -1.18 11.13 1.18
CA LEU A 5 -0.76 11.19 -0.21
C LEU A 5 -0.73 12.66 -0.62
N VAL A 6 0.46 13.19 -0.87
CA VAL A 6 0.68 14.57 -1.32
C VAL A 6 1.13 14.55 -2.77
N GLY A 7 0.41 15.27 -3.64
CA GLY A 7 0.73 15.43 -5.04
C GLY A 7 0.61 16.88 -5.50
N THR A 8 0.92 17.13 -6.77
CA THR A 8 0.87 18.49 -7.35
C THR A 8 -0.55 19.07 -7.39
N GLY A 9 -1.57 18.21 -7.46
CA GLY A 9 -2.99 18.60 -7.46
C GLY A 9 -3.62 18.77 -6.09
N GLY A 10 -2.90 18.42 -5.00
CA GLY A 10 -3.45 18.48 -3.65
C GLY A 10 -3.00 17.35 -2.74
N ARG A 11 -3.81 17.06 -1.73
CA ARG A 11 -3.49 16.09 -0.67
C ARG A 11 -4.71 15.24 -0.34
N ILE A 12 -4.51 13.94 -0.16
CA ILE A 12 -5.52 13.00 0.34
C ILE A 12 -4.98 12.37 1.60
N ARG A 13 -5.77 12.40 2.68
CA ARG A 13 -5.41 11.75 3.94
C ARG A 13 -6.54 10.83 4.37
N ILE A 14 -6.22 9.54 4.54
CA ILE A 14 -7.18 8.49 4.87
C ILE A 14 -6.69 7.66 6.05
N GLY A 15 -7.59 7.25 6.93
CA GLY A 15 -7.27 6.42 8.08
C GLY A 15 -8.51 6.08 8.89
N TYR A 16 -8.32 5.50 10.07
CA TYR A 16 -9.47 5.11 10.93
C TYR A 16 -10.37 6.28 11.34
N HIS A 17 -9.79 7.48 11.47
CA HIS A 17 -10.48 8.67 11.97
C HIS A 17 -10.22 9.91 11.09
N VAL A 18 -9.79 9.72 9.84
CA VAL A 18 -9.48 10.81 8.92
C VAL A 18 -9.90 10.48 7.50
N ASP A 19 -10.62 11.41 6.88
CA ASP A 19 -11.14 11.35 5.52
C ASP A 19 -11.06 12.75 4.87
N GLU A 20 -9.84 13.22 4.64
CA GLU A 20 -9.59 14.56 4.11
C GLU A 20 -9.19 14.54 2.64
N LEU A 21 -9.79 15.43 1.85
CA LEU A 21 -9.36 15.76 0.50
C LEU A 21 -9.08 17.26 0.43
N TRP A 22 -7.90 17.61 -0.05
CA TRP A 22 -7.48 18.99 -0.30
C TRP A 22 -7.12 19.12 -1.76
N THR A 23 -7.72 20.06 -2.48
CA THR A 23 -7.42 20.31 -3.90
C THR A 23 -6.76 21.67 -4.06
N VAL A 24 -5.79 21.76 -4.97
CA VAL A 24 -5.23 23.06 -5.39
C VAL A 24 -6.25 23.80 -6.23
N GLU A 25 -6.48 25.07 -5.91
CA GLU A 25 -7.27 25.98 -6.74
C GLU A 25 -6.45 27.24 -7.02
N GLU A 26 -6.31 27.58 -8.31
CA GLU A 26 -5.55 28.74 -8.76
C GLU A 26 -6.42 30.01 -8.67
N GLY A 27 -5.82 31.11 -8.22
CA GLY A 27 -6.47 32.43 -8.26
C GLY A 27 -7.31 32.81 -7.03
N LEU A 28 -7.37 31.97 -5.99
CA LEU A 28 -8.03 32.33 -4.72
C LEU A 28 -7.17 33.19 -3.78
N TYR A 29 -5.85 33.19 -3.96
CA TYR A 29 -4.90 34.04 -3.25
C TYR A 29 -3.71 34.33 -4.18
N GLU A 30 -2.78 35.23 -3.82
CA GLU A 30 -1.50 35.38 -4.53
C GLU A 30 -0.67 34.09 -4.43
N GLY A 31 -1.01 33.08 -5.24
CA GLY A 31 -0.41 31.75 -5.24
C GLY A 31 -1.41 30.60 -5.42
N ARG A 32 -0.98 29.41 -5.03
CA ARG A 32 -1.79 28.17 -5.01
C ARG A 32 -2.39 27.99 -3.61
N ALA A 33 -3.71 27.95 -3.51
CA ALA A 33 -4.41 27.67 -2.26
C ALA A 33 -4.89 26.21 -2.21
N LEU A 34 -4.84 25.58 -1.04
CA LEU A 34 -5.47 24.29 -0.79
C LEU A 34 -6.87 24.49 -0.22
N ILE A 35 -7.86 23.87 -0.85
CA ILE A 35 -9.26 23.93 -0.44
C ILE A 35 -9.71 22.56 -0.01
N GLY A 36 -10.25 22.49 1.22
CA GLY A 36 -10.88 21.28 1.76
C GLY A 36 -12.12 20.91 0.95
N ARG A 37 -12.18 19.67 0.51
CA ARG A 37 -13.30 19.07 -0.22
C ARG A 37 -13.80 17.85 0.54
N LYS A 38 -15.06 17.52 0.31
CA LYS A 38 -15.63 16.27 0.82
C LYS A 38 -15.14 15.11 -0.06
N ILE A 39 -14.66 14.03 0.57
CA ILE A 39 -14.40 12.78 -0.15
C ILE A 39 -15.74 12.21 -0.65
N PRO A 40 -15.83 11.72 -1.90
CA PRO A 40 -17.00 10.99 -2.37
C PRO A 40 -17.27 9.74 -1.51
N GLN A 41 -18.34 9.76 -0.71
CA GLN A 41 -18.68 8.73 0.27
C GLN A 41 -19.52 7.57 -0.32
N ASN A 42 -19.17 7.06 -1.50
CA ASN A 42 -19.97 6.01 -2.16
C ASN A 42 -19.35 4.60 -2.07
N ILE A 43 -18.80 4.25 -0.90
CA ILE A 43 -18.21 2.93 -0.68
C ILE A 43 -19.10 2.18 0.30
N GLU A 44 -19.72 1.08 -0.15
CA GLU A 44 -20.30 0.10 0.77
C GLU A 44 -19.17 -0.42 1.67
N ALA A 45 -19.24 -0.12 2.95
CA ALA A 45 -18.27 -0.57 3.94
C ALA A 45 -18.44 -2.09 4.18
N ARG A 46 -17.80 -2.90 3.34
CA ARG A 46 -17.63 -4.33 3.57
C ARG A 46 -16.23 -4.62 4.09
N SER A 47 -16.11 -5.70 4.86
CA SER A 47 -14.81 -6.19 5.31
C SER A 47 -13.92 -6.51 4.11
N GLY A 48 -12.70 -5.95 4.07
CA GLY A 48 -11.74 -6.23 3.01
C GLY A 48 -11.38 -7.71 2.91
N VAL A 49 -11.36 -8.43 4.03
CA VAL A 49 -11.10 -9.89 4.05
C VAL A 49 -12.24 -10.65 3.39
N VAL A 50 -13.49 -10.29 3.68
CA VAL A 50 -14.66 -10.94 3.06
C VAL A 50 -14.63 -10.72 1.55
N LYS A 51 -14.38 -9.49 1.10
CA LYS A 51 -14.27 -9.16 -0.31
C LYS A 51 -13.15 -9.93 -1.02
N ALA A 52 -12.00 -10.11 -0.36
CA ALA A 52 -10.89 -10.88 -0.91
C ALA A 52 -11.22 -12.38 -1.05
N ILE A 53 -11.95 -12.96 -0.09
CA ILE A 53 -12.42 -14.36 -0.16
C ILE A 53 -13.44 -14.52 -1.28
N GLU A 54 -14.42 -13.62 -1.37
CA GLU A 54 -15.42 -13.61 -2.45
C GLU A 54 -14.74 -13.57 -3.83
N GLU A 55 -13.79 -12.66 -4.01
CA GLU A 55 -13.03 -12.55 -5.26
C GLU A 55 -12.25 -13.83 -5.58
N LEU A 56 -11.59 -14.43 -4.59
CA LEU A 56 -10.83 -15.66 -4.79
C LEU A 56 -11.74 -16.80 -5.29
N VAL A 57 -12.91 -16.97 -4.68
CA VAL A 57 -13.90 -17.99 -5.09
C VAL A 57 -14.35 -17.72 -6.52
N THR A 58 -14.74 -16.49 -6.86
CA THR A 58 -15.16 -16.11 -8.22
C THR A 58 -14.06 -16.39 -9.25
N CYS A 59 -12.80 -16.07 -8.94
CA CYS A 59 -11.68 -16.32 -9.86
C CYS A 59 -11.48 -17.82 -10.13
N ILE A 60 -11.67 -18.67 -9.12
CA ILE A 60 -11.61 -20.13 -9.27
C ILE A 60 -12.74 -20.63 -10.16
N GLU A 61 -13.97 -20.18 -9.90
CA GLU A 61 -15.18 -20.61 -10.64
C GLU A 61 -15.14 -20.16 -12.11
N GLU A 62 -14.66 -18.96 -12.37
CA GLU A 62 -14.64 -18.36 -13.72
C GLU A 62 -13.32 -18.60 -14.47
N GLY A 63 -12.32 -19.21 -13.83
CA GLY A 63 -10.99 -19.41 -14.41
C GLY A 63 -10.25 -18.10 -14.71
N LYS A 64 -10.45 -17.07 -13.88
CA LYS A 64 -9.83 -15.74 -14.03
C LYS A 64 -8.66 -15.55 -13.08
N ALA A 65 -7.82 -14.56 -13.37
CA ALA A 65 -6.77 -14.13 -12.46
C ALA A 65 -7.33 -13.20 -11.37
N PRO A 66 -6.89 -13.34 -10.10
CA PRO A 66 -7.26 -12.43 -9.02
C PRO A 66 -6.62 -11.05 -9.21
N SER A 67 -7.18 -10.02 -8.56
CA SER A 67 -6.62 -8.66 -8.54
C SER A 67 -5.23 -8.56 -7.90
N CYS A 68 -4.91 -9.49 -7.00
CA CYS A 68 -3.60 -9.63 -6.38
C CYS A 68 -3.04 -11.03 -6.70
N THR A 69 -1.94 -11.07 -7.44
CA THR A 69 -1.31 -12.31 -7.92
C THR A 69 -0.19 -12.77 -6.99
N GLY A 70 0.33 -13.99 -7.22
CA GLY A 70 1.52 -14.48 -6.52
C GLY A 70 2.76 -13.61 -6.75
N GLU A 71 2.86 -12.95 -7.91
CA GLU A 71 3.96 -12.04 -8.23
C GLU A 71 3.90 -10.75 -7.39
N ASP A 72 2.70 -10.25 -7.09
CA ASP A 72 2.52 -9.12 -6.18
C ASP A 72 2.95 -9.48 -4.76
N GLY A 73 2.61 -10.70 -4.31
CA GLY A 73 3.09 -11.26 -3.06
C GLY A 73 4.61 -11.40 -3.01
N ARG A 74 5.24 -11.84 -4.11
CA ARG A 74 6.71 -11.95 -4.23
C ARG A 74 7.39 -10.58 -4.10
N LYS A 75 6.87 -9.55 -4.78
CA LYS A 75 7.38 -8.18 -4.68
C LYS A 75 7.20 -7.59 -3.27
N ALA A 76 6.06 -7.84 -2.63
CA ALA A 76 5.82 -7.42 -1.25
C ALA A 76 6.81 -8.08 -0.27
N LEU A 77 7.11 -9.36 -0.47
CA LEU A 77 8.12 -10.07 0.32
C LEU A 77 9.53 -9.51 0.08
N GLU A 78 9.87 -9.18 -1.16
CA GLU A 78 11.16 -8.56 -1.48
C GLU A 78 11.35 -7.21 -0.77
N ILE A 79 10.31 -6.36 -0.73
CA ILE A 79 10.33 -5.10 0.04
C ILE A 79 10.54 -5.39 1.54
N ALA A 80 9.86 -6.41 2.09
CA ALA A 80 10.03 -6.78 3.49
C ALA A 80 11.46 -7.26 3.81
N LEU A 81 12.06 -8.04 2.93
CA LEU A 81 13.46 -8.47 3.04
C LEU A 81 14.43 -7.29 2.92
N ALA A 82 14.15 -6.34 2.03
CA ALA A 82 14.97 -5.14 1.88
C ALA A 82 15.01 -4.29 3.15
N PHE A 83 13.89 -4.19 3.90
CA PHE A 83 13.91 -3.57 5.23
C PHE A 83 14.81 -4.32 6.21
N HIS A 84 14.82 -5.66 6.18
CA HIS A 84 15.70 -6.45 7.04
C HIS A 84 17.18 -6.25 6.70
N VAL A 85 17.52 -6.25 5.41
CA VAL A 85 18.87 -5.96 4.91
C VAL A 85 19.30 -4.55 5.32
N SER A 86 18.46 -3.55 5.04
CA SER A 86 18.72 -2.15 5.42
C SER A 86 19.00 -2.03 6.91
N HIS A 87 18.20 -2.67 7.77
CA HIS A 87 18.41 -2.69 9.21
C HIS A 87 19.76 -3.30 9.61
N ARG A 88 20.13 -4.45 9.01
CA ARG A 88 21.42 -5.11 9.25
C ARG A 88 22.62 -4.26 8.84
N GLU A 89 22.43 -3.39 7.84
CA GLU A 89 23.44 -2.46 7.32
C GLU A 89 23.37 -1.07 8.00
N GLY A 90 22.71 -0.95 9.16
CA GLY A 90 22.66 0.30 9.91
C GLY A 90 21.71 1.35 9.33
N GLY A 91 20.68 0.93 8.59
CA GLY A 91 19.70 1.80 7.96
C GLY A 91 20.13 2.33 6.59
N ALA A 92 21.09 1.68 5.93
CA ALA A 92 21.53 2.06 4.59
C ALA A 92 20.40 1.90 3.56
N ARG A 93 20.43 2.72 2.50
CA ARG A 93 19.52 2.57 1.36
C ARG A 93 19.82 1.24 0.65
N VAL A 94 18.79 0.46 0.40
CA VAL A 94 18.84 -0.78 -0.37
C VAL A 94 18.14 -0.54 -1.71
N GLU A 95 18.78 -0.92 -2.81
CA GLU A 95 18.16 -0.88 -4.14
C GLU A 95 17.32 -2.15 -4.38
N LEU A 96 16.27 -2.00 -5.18
CA LEU A 96 15.42 -3.10 -5.61
C LEU A 96 15.55 -3.31 -7.12
N PRO A 97 15.48 -4.55 -7.64
CA PRO A 97 15.31 -5.80 -6.90
C PRO A 97 16.55 -6.16 -6.07
N LEU A 98 16.39 -7.04 -5.08
CA LEU A 98 17.51 -7.48 -4.25
C LEU A 98 18.48 -8.33 -5.08
N GLU A 99 19.79 -8.06 -4.96
CA GLU A 99 20.81 -8.85 -5.66
C GLU A 99 20.85 -10.31 -5.15
N ASP A 100 20.69 -10.49 -3.84
CA ASP A 100 20.63 -11.81 -3.21
C ASP A 100 19.19 -12.32 -3.10
N THR A 101 18.81 -13.23 -4.00
CA THR A 101 17.50 -13.87 -4.00
C THR A 101 17.40 -15.09 -3.07
N SER A 102 18.48 -15.45 -2.35
CA SER A 102 18.51 -16.57 -1.41
C SER A 102 18.09 -16.19 0.02
N LEU A 103 17.84 -14.90 0.24
CA LEU A 103 17.44 -14.36 1.54
C LEU A 103 16.15 -15.02 2.04
N SER A 104 16.20 -15.47 3.29
CA SER A 104 15.06 -16.05 3.99
C SER A 104 15.04 -15.59 5.44
N VAL A 105 13.83 -15.43 5.98
CA VAL A 105 13.64 -15.20 7.41
C VAL A 105 13.34 -16.54 8.05
N THR A 106 14.31 -17.08 8.78
CA THR A 106 14.14 -18.34 9.51
C THR A 106 13.74 -18.08 10.96
N ASN A 107 12.91 -18.96 11.52
CA ASN A 107 12.62 -18.95 12.94
C ASN A 107 13.60 -19.88 13.65
N PRO A 108 14.49 -19.37 14.53
CA PRO A 108 15.50 -20.20 15.20
C PRO A 108 14.90 -21.27 16.13
N LYS A 109 13.60 -21.20 16.48
CA LYS A 109 12.93 -22.18 17.36
C LYS A 109 12.49 -23.47 16.68
N TYR A 110 12.60 -23.61 15.36
CA TYR A 110 12.10 -24.79 14.62
C TYR A 110 13.19 -25.53 13.82
N HIS A 111 14.46 -25.36 14.19
CA HIS A 111 15.53 -26.25 13.73
C HIS A 111 15.77 -27.33 14.79
N SER A 112 15.19 -28.52 14.56
CA SER A 112 15.48 -29.78 15.25
C SER A 112 15.84 -30.84 14.21
#